data_AF-A0A7Y2GAS4-F1
#
_entry.id   AF-A0A7Y2GAS4-F1
#
_cell.length_a   1.000
_cell.length_b   1.000
_cell.length_c   1.000
_cell.angle_alpha   90.00
_cell.angle_beta   90.00
_cell.angle_gamma   90.00
#
_symmetry.space_group_name_H-M   'P 1'
#
loop_
_entity.id
_entity.type
_entity.pdbx_description
1 polymer ?
#
loop_
_entity_poly.entity_id
_entity_poly.type
_entity_poly.pdbx_seq_one_letter_code
_entity_poly.pdbx_strand_id
1 'polypeptide(L)'
;MKQSDRSLILWMRIGACAAPLAGLTYVFGFWVDLGGQSAMWFALAFPPTLLLACISLVVFIGRGRTSPALQTALICSALAVGTFLIMITVQSSLRVTLLADARALDDGQAKVAAQWAVRAMNQTQLAFDIAWDVWISMATAAYGLGMLGRSRSLFERLA
;
A
#
# COMPACT_ATOMS: atom_id res chain seq x y z
N MET A 1 27.94 -3.83 21.01
CA MET A 1 26.55 -3.65 20.53
C MET A 1 25.94 -5.02 20.31
N LYS A 2 24.83 -5.37 20.99
CA LYS A 2 24.22 -6.71 20.87
C LYS A 2 23.63 -6.91 19.46
N GLN A 3 23.56 -8.15 18.97
CA GLN A 3 23.03 -8.47 17.64
C GLN A 3 21.60 -7.93 17.42
N SER A 4 20.78 -7.90 18.48
CA SER A 4 19.43 -7.31 18.50
C SER A 4 19.40 -5.80 18.25
N ASP A 5 20.47 -5.09 18.62
CA ASP A 5 20.55 -3.64 18.41
C ASP A 5 20.97 -3.33 16.97
N ARG A 6 21.82 -4.17 16.36
CA ARG A 6 22.21 -4.07 14.95
C ARG A 6 21.02 -4.26 14.01
N SER A 7 20.24 -5.32 14.22
CA SER A 7 19.07 -5.62 13.38
C SER A 7 18.03 -4.50 13.45
N LEU A 8 17.80 -3.93 14.64
CA LEU A 8 16.86 -2.84 14.78
C LEU A 8 17.33 -1.55 14.13
N ILE A 9 18.61 -1.17 14.27
CA ILE A 9 19.16 -0.01 13.55
C ILE A 9 19.02 -0.18 12.04
N LEU A 10 19.24 -1.40 11.53
CA LEU A 10 19.02 -1.70 10.12
C LEU A 10 17.56 -1.47 9.71
N TRP A 11 16.58 -2.02 10.45
CA TRP A 11 15.16 -1.82 10.17
C TRP A 11 14.75 -0.35 10.27
N MET A 12 15.28 0.41 11.22
CA MET A 12 15.05 1.85 11.29
C MET A 12 15.55 2.57 10.03
N ARG A 13 16.73 2.22 9.52
CA ARG A 13 17.28 2.78 8.28
C ARG A 13 16.43 2.40 7.07
N ILE A 14 16.02 1.13 6.98
CA ILE A 14 15.10 0.67 5.93
C ILE A 14 13.82 1.49 5.97
N GLY A 15 13.18 1.64 7.14
CA GLY A 15 11.98 2.44 7.29
C GLY A 15 12.17 3.91 6.93
N ALA A 16 13.28 4.53 7.35
CA ALA A 16 13.61 5.92 7.05
C ALA A 16 13.80 6.18 5.55
N CYS A 17 14.23 5.18 4.78
CA CYS A 17 14.33 5.27 3.32
C CYS A 17 13.03 4.85 2.62
N ALA A 18 12.39 3.78 3.09
CA ALA A 18 11.22 3.19 2.47
C ALA A 18 9.97 4.08 2.58
N ALA A 19 9.77 4.76 3.72
CA ALA A 19 8.62 5.66 3.91
C ALA A 19 8.61 6.85 2.93
N PRO A 20 9.69 7.65 2.80
CA PRO A 20 9.70 8.72 1.80
C PRO A 20 9.67 8.16 0.38
N LEU A 21 10.31 7.02 0.10
CA LEU A 21 10.25 6.38 -1.21
C LEU A 21 8.82 5.94 -1.58
N ALA A 22 8.06 5.40 -0.62
CA ALA A 22 6.63 5.10 -0.79
C ALA A 22 5.83 6.37 -1.07
N GLY A 23 6.07 7.45 -0.32
CA GLY A 23 5.43 8.74 -0.60
C GLY A 23 5.72 9.27 -2.00
N LEU A 24 6.99 9.24 -2.42
CA LEU A 24 7.40 9.70 -3.76
C LEU A 24 6.82 8.82 -4.85
N THR A 25 6.89 7.48 -4.72
CA THR A 25 6.33 6.55 -5.72
C THR A 25 4.83 6.71 -5.88
N TYR A 26 4.09 7.01 -4.80
CA TYR A 26 2.68 7.34 -4.88
C TYR A 26 2.44 8.68 -5.61
N VAL A 27 3.12 9.75 -5.21
CA VAL A 27 2.96 11.07 -5.85
C VAL A 27 3.30 11.00 -7.34
N PHE A 28 4.44 10.42 -7.70
CA PHE A 28 4.84 10.30 -9.11
C PHE A 28 3.99 9.32 -9.91
N GLY A 29 3.48 8.25 -9.29
CA GLY A 29 2.64 7.26 -9.97
C GLY A 29 1.25 7.76 -10.35
N PHE A 30 0.69 8.72 -9.59
CA PHE A 30 -0.71 9.15 -9.75
C PHE A 30 -0.90 10.64 -10.03
N TRP A 31 -0.04 11.53 -9.51
CA TRP A 31 -0.25 12.98 -9.57
C TRP A 31 0.59 13.69 -10.61
N VAL A 32 1.66 13.05 -11.09
CA VAL A 32 2.50 13.58 -12.16
C VAL A 32 2.12 12.86 -13.44
N ASP A 33 1.85 13.61 -14.51
CA ASP A 33 1.61 13.04 -15.84
C ASP A 33 2.93 12.53 -16.43
N LEU A 34 3.38 11.40 -15.88
CA LEU A 34 4.46 10.60 -16.41
C LEU A 34 3.85 9.69 -17.48
N GLY A 35 4.45 9.66 -18.68
CA GLY A 35 4.01 8.78 -19.75
C GLY A 35 3.72 7.35 -19.25
N GLY A 36 2.77 6.65 -19.89
CA GLY A 36 2.08 5.50 -19.30
C GLY A 36 2.95 4.40 -18.67
N GLN A 37 4.13 4.12 -19.23
CA GLN A 37 5.06 3.13 -18.67
C GLN A 37 5.75 3.62 -17.38
N SER A 38 6.17 4.89 -17.32
CA SER A 38 6.82 5.46 -16.14
C SER A 38 5.88 5.50 -14.94
N ALA A 39 4.64 5.96 -15.14
CA ALA A 39 3.60 5.93 -14.11
C ALA A 39 3.37 4.51 -13.57
N MET A 40 3.36 3.50 -14.45
CA MET A 40 3.20 2.09 -14.07
C MET A 40 4.34 1.59 -13.19
N TRP A 41 5.61 1.91 -13.51
CA TRP A 41 6.74 1.52 -12.68
C TRP A 41 6.67 2.11 -11.27
N PHE A 42 6.29 3.38 -11.15
CA PHE A 42 6.09 4.03 -9.85
C PHE A 42 4.92 3.40 -9.08
N ALA A 43 3.80 3.12 -9.76
CA ALA A 43 2.65 2.44 -9.17
C ALA A 43 2.99 1.02 -8.67
N LEU A 44 3.86 0.27 -9.38
CA LEU A 44 4.32 -1.05 -8.96
C LEU A 44 5.36 -1.00 -7.84
N ALA A 45 6.16 0.07 -7.75
CA ALA A 45 7.15 0.26 -6.70
C ALA A 45 6.52 0.69 -5.36
N PHE A 46 5.34 1.30 -5.38
CA PHE A 46 4.66 1.78 -4.18
C PHE A 46 4.30 0.68 -3.16
N PRO A 47 3.60 -0.42 -3.52
CA PRO A 47 3.19 -1.45 -2.56
C PRO A 47 4.36 -2.08 -1.77
N PRO A 48 5.48 -2.52 -2.38
CA PRO A 48 6.57 -3.12 -1.62
C PRO A 48 7.29 -2.10 -0.72
N THR A 49 7.43 -0.84 -1.17
CA THR A 49 8.07 0.20 -0.36
C THR A 49 7.20 0.59 0.84
N LEU A 50 5.89 0.68 0.66
CA LEU A 50 4.93 0.86 1.76
C LEU A 50 5.02 -0.30 2.77
N LEU A 51 5.05 -1.55 2.29
CA LEU A 51 5.13 -2.72 3.17
C LEU A 51 6.42 -2.71 4.01
N LEU A 52 7.56 -2.37 3.41
CA LEU A 52 8.83 -2.24 4.13
C LEU A 52 8.78 -1.13 5.19
N ALA A 53 8.13 -0.01 4.89
CA ALA A 53 7.91 1.06 5.87
C ALA A 53 7.05 0.56 7.06
N CYS A 54 5.95 -0.14 6.78
CA CYS A 54 5.08 -0.74 7.79
C CYS A 54 5.81 -1.77 8.67
N ILE A 55 6.56 -2.71 8.07
CA ILE A 55 7.36 -3.70 8.82
C ILE A 55 8.37 -2.99 9.72
N SER A 56 9.09 -1.99 9.20
CA SER A 56 10.07 -1.23 9.95
C SER A 56 9.43 -0.50 11.14
N LEU A 57 8.22 0.02 10.95
CA LEU A 57 7.44 0.67 12.00
C LEU A 57 7.03 -0.32 13.09
N VAL A 58 6.54 -1.52 12.73
CA VAL A 58 6.23 -2.59 13.70
C VAL A 58 7.46 -2.97 14.52
N VAL A 59 8.59 -3.19 13.85
CA VAL A 59 9.87 -3.54 14.50
C VAL A 59 10.32 -2.43 15.44
N PHE A 60 10.14 -1.17 15.04
CA PHE A 60 10.47 -0.02 15.87
C PHE A 60 9.57 0.09 17.11
N ILE A 61 8.24 0.07 16.93
CA ILE A 61 7.28 0.22 18.02
C ILE A 61 7.36 -0.97 18.97
N GLY A 62 7.47 -2.19 18.43
CA GLY A 62 7.55 -3.45 19.17
C GLY A 62 8.88 -3.69 19.90
N ARG A 63 9.85 -2.78 19.84
CA ARG A 63 11.09 -2.88 20.63
C ARG A 63 10.75 -2.90 22.13
N GLY A 64 10.86 -4.08 22.73
CA GLY A 64 10.64 -4.31 24.16
C GLY A 64 9.43 -5.20 24.47
N ARG A 65 8.40 -5.21 23.62
CA ARG A 65 7.27 -6.17 23.69
C ARG A 65 6.42 -6.09 22.42
N THR A 66 6.14 -7.23 21.79
CA THR A 66 5.13 -7.32 20.73
C THR A 66 3.73 -7.27 21.35
N SER A 67 2.83 -6.47 20.77
CA SER A 67 1.44 -6.42 21.18
C SER A 67 0.52 -6.99 20.10
N PRO A 68 -0.65 -7.55 20.46
CA PRO A 68 -1.64 -8.00 19.48
C PRO A 68 -2.01 -6.89 18.49
N ALA A 69 -2.12 -5.65 18.96
CA ALA A 69 -2.40 -4.49 18.11
C ALA A 69 -1.35 -4.30 17.01
N LEU A 70 -0.05 -4.47 17.30
CA LEU A 70 0.99 -4.36 16.29
C LEU A 70 0.97 -5.52 15.28
N GLN A 71 0.56 -6.72 15.70
CA GLN A 71 0.39 -7.85 14.78
C GLN A 71 -0.81 -7.60 13.85
N THR A 72 -1.93 -7.13 14.39
CA THR A 72 -3.10 -6.71 13.59
C THR A 72 -2.71 -5.60 12.62
N ALA A 73 -1.96 -4.59 13.07
CA ALA A 73 -1.48 -3.52 12.21
C ALA A 73 -0.66 -4.05 11.02
N LEU A 74 0.23 -5.01 11.27
CA LEU A 74 1.04 -5.63 10.22
C LEU A 74 0.19 -6.43 9.23
N ILE A 75 -0.75 -7.24 9.73
CA ILE A 75 -1.64 -8.06 8.89
C ILE A 75 -2.51 -7.15 8.02
N CYS A 76 -3.15 -6.13 8.60
CA CYS A 76 -3.94 -5.17 7.86
C CYS A 76 -3.09 -4.39 6.84
N SER A 77 -1.85 -4.02 7.18
CA SER A 77 -0.93 -3.38 6.23
C SER A 77 -0.61 -4.30 5.05
N ALA A 78 -0.36 -5.59 5.29
CA ALA A 78 -0.08 -6.57 4.24
C ALA A 78 -1.29 -6.81 3.34
N LEU A 79 -2.50 -6.88 3.92
CA LEU A 79 -3.76 -6.97 3.17
C LEU A 79 -3.98 -5.72 2.31
N ALA A 80 -3.79 -4.52 2.86
CA ALA A 80 -3.87 -3.26 2.12
C ALA A 80 -2.92 -3.26 0.91
N VAL A 81 -1.66 -3.63 1.12
CA VAL A 81 -0.63 -3.73 0.07
C VAL A 81 -1.04 -4.75 -1.01
N GLY A 82 -1.54 -5.92 -0.61
CA GLY A 82 -2.00 -6.95 -1.54
C GLY A 82 -3.20 -6.49 -2.37
N THR A 83 -4.20 -5.88 -1.73
CA THR A 83 -5.37 -5.30 -2.39
C THR A 83 -4.97 -4.23 -3.40
N PHE A 84 -4.05 -3.34 -3.03
CA PHE A 84 -3.56 -2.29 -3.93
C PHE A 84 -2.82 -2.88 -5.13
N LEU A 85 -1.99 -3.92 -4.93
CA LEU A 85 -1.26 -4.56 -6.02
C LEU A 85 -2.21 -5.23 -7.03
N ILE A 86 -3.28 -5.87 -6.54
CA ILE A 86 -4.32 -6.44 -7.41
C ILE A 86 -5.00 -5.31 -8.21
N MET A 87 -5.38 -4.21 -7.55
CA MET A 87 -5.98 -3.05 -8.21
C MET A 87 -5.10 -2.51 -9.35
N ILE A 88 -3.81 -2.30 -9.10
CA ILE A 88 -2.88 -1.78 -10.12
C ILE A 88 -2.67 -2.76 -11.26
N THR A 89 -2.64 -4.06 -10.97
CA THR A 89 -2.52 -5.10 -12.00
C THR A 89 -3.74 -5.08 -12.94
N VAL A 90 -4.95 -4.97 -12.37
CA VAL A 90 -6.19 -4.87 -13.15
C VAL A 90 -6.26 -3.58 -13.97
N GLN A 91 -5.83 -2.45 -13.40
CA GLN A 91 -5.77 -1.17 -14.13
C GLN A 91 -4.74 -1.21 -15.28
N SER A 92 -3.58 -1.82 -15.04
CA SER A 92 -2.50 -1.90 -16.03
C SER A 92 -2.88 -2.79 -17.21
N SER A 93 -3.52 -3.94 -16.96
CA SER A 93 -4.00 -4.82 -18.03
C SER A 93 -5.05 -4.14 -18.91
N LEU A 94 -5.92 -3.29 -18.33
CA LEU A 94 -6.92 -2.48 -19.04
C LEU A 94 -6.32 -1.48 -20.01
N ARG A 95 -5.37 -0.68 -19.50
CA ARG A 95 -4.75 0.41 -20.27
C ARG A 95 -4.02 -0.12 -21.49
N VAL A 96 -3.45 -1.32 -21.39
CA VAL A 96 -2.74 -1.98 -22.47
C VAL A 96 -3.69 -2.67 -23.46
N THR A 97 -4.81 -3.23 -23.01
CA THR A 97 -5.58 -4.20 -23.83
C THR A 97 -6.91 -3.68 -24.38
N LEU A 98 -7.58 -2.71 -23.74
CA LEU A 98 -9.01 -2.44 -24.03
C LEU A 98 -9.32 -1.02 -24.48
N LEU A 99 -8.60 0.00 -23.97
CA LEU A 99 -8.91 1.40 -24.28
C LEU A 99 -8.45 1.84 -25.68
N ALA A 100 -7.39 1.24 -26.21
CA ALA A 100 -6.91 1.48 -27.56
C ALA A 100 -7.84 0.84 -28.60
N ASP A 101 -8.29 -0.39 -28.36
CA ASP A 101 -9.08 -1.17 -29.32
C ASP A 101 -10.57 -0.83 -29.29
N ALA A 102 -11.15 -0.51 -28.12
CA ALA A 102 -12.57 -0.17 -28.00
C ALA A 102 -12.98 1.12 -28.74
N ARG A 103 -12.03 2.02 -29.00
CA ARG A 103 -12.27 3.27 -29.76
C ARG A 103 -12.13 3.09 -31.28
N ALA A 104 -11.47 2.03 -31.71
CA ALA A 104 -11.23 1.72 -33.11
C ALA A 104 -12.31 0.78 -33.71
N LEU A 105 -13.23 0.28 -32.90
CA LEU A 105 -14.31 -0.62 -33.34
C LEU A 105 -15.51 0.16 -33.91
N ASP A 106 -15.77 -0.01 -35.21
CA ASP A 106 -16.94 0.53 -35.91
C ASP A 106 -18.24 -0.30 -35.70
N ASP A 107 -18.12 -1.53 -35.22
CA ASP A 107 -19.25 -2.41 -34.98
C ASP A 107 -19.97 -2.08 -33.64
N GLY A 108 -21.27 -1.78 -33.74
CA GLY A 108 -22.11 -1.37 -32.62
C GLY A 108 -22.18 -2.41 -31.50
N GLN A 109 -22.13 -3.70 -31.81
CA GLN A 109 -22.14 -4.76 -30.78
C GLN A 109 -20.80 -4.86 -30.05
N ALA A 110 -19.68 -4.78 -30.77
CA ALA A 110 -18.35 -4.80 -30.20
C ALA A 110 -18.11 -3.61 -29.25
N LYS A 111 -18.64 -2.42 -29.61
CA LYS A 111 -18.59 -1.23 -28.76
C LYS A 111 -19.38 -1.39 -27.46
N VAL A 112 -20.57 -2.00 -27.51
CA VAL A 112 -21.39 -2.28 -26.31
C VAL A 112 -20.69 -3.29 -25.39
N ALA A 113 -20.11 -4.36 -25.94
CA ALA A 113 -19.36 -5.34 -25.19
C ALA A 113 -18.13 -4.71 -24.48
N ALA A 114 -17.39 -3.86 -25.20
CA ALA A 114 -16.25 -3.15 -24.64
C ALA A 114 -16.64 -2.18 -23.52
N GLN A 115 -17.75 -1.45 -23.68
CA GLN A 115 -18.28 -0.57 -22.61
C GLN A 115 -18.71 -1.34 -21.37
N TRP A 116 -19.32 -2.52 -21.56
CA TRP A 116 -19.69 -3.37 -20.44
C TRP A 116 -18.47 -3.88 -19.68
N ALA A 117 -17.42 -4.31 -20.40
CA ALA A 117 -16.15 -4.70 -19.80
C ALA A 117 -15.52 -3.55 -18.99
N VAL A 118 -15.45 -2.33 -19.54
CA VAL A 118 -14.95 -1.16 -18.81
C VAL A 118 -15.76 -0.89 -17.54
N ARG A 119 -17.10 -0.99 -17.59
CA ARG A 119 -17.95 -0.78 -16.40
C ARG A 119 -17.73 -1.83 -15.32
N ALA A 120 -17.70 -3.11 -15.68
CA ALA A 120 -17.46 -4.21 -14.74
C ALA A 120 -16.09 -4.06 -14.05
N MET A 121 -15.08 -3.60 -14.80
CA MET A 121 -13.76 -3.37 -14.25
C MET A 121 -13.69 -2.14 -13.35
N ASN A 122 -14.37 -1.04 -13.71
CA ASN A 122 -14.49 0.12 -12.82
C ASN A 122 -15.15 -0.26 -11.48
N GLN A 123 -16.15 -1.14 -11.50
CA GLN A 123 -16.78 -1.65 -10.27
C GLN A 123 -15.80 -2.50 -9.45
N THR A 124 -15.01 -3.35 -10.11
CA THR A 124 -13.98 -4.16 -9.46
C THR A 124 -12.89 -3.29 -8.83
N GLN A 125 -12.45 -2.26 -9.56
CA GLN A 125 -11.50 -1.27 -9.05
C GLN A 125 -12.07 -0.55 -7.82
N LEU A 126 -13.32 -0.08 -7.89
CA LEU A 126 -13.97 0.57 -6.76
C LEU A 126 -14.06 -0.35 -5.53
N ALA A 127 -14.36 -1.63 -5.73
CA ALA A 127 -14.39 -2.60 -4.64
C ALA A 127 -13.02 -2.78 -3.98
N PHE A 128 -11.94 -2.83 -4.77
CA PHE A 128 -10.58 -2.90 -4.24
C PHE A 128 -10.12 -1.61 -3.58
N ASP A 129 -10.53 -0.45 -4.09
CA ASP A 129 -10.23 0.86 -3.49
C ASP A 129 -10.85 0.96 -2.09
N ILE A 130 -12.15 0.63 -1.96
CA ILE A 130 -12.85 0.57 -0.68
C ILE A 130 -12.18 -0.44 0.27
N ALA A 131 -11.82 -1.64 -0.23
CA ALA A 131 -11.15 -2.63 0.61
C ALA A 131 -9.78 -2.15 1.09
N TRP A 132 -9.00 -1.49 0.23
CA TRP A 132 -7.71 -0.89 0.57
C TRP A 132 -7.85 0.16 1.68
N ASP A 133 -8.82 1.08 1.54
CA ASP A 133 -9.12 2.12 2.52
C ASP A 133 -9.47 1.54 3.89
N VAL A 134 -10.30 0.50 3.92
CA VAL A 134 -10.65 -0.19 5.17
C VAL A 134 -9.42 -0.81 5.81
N TRP A 135 -8.61 -1.55 5.05
CA TRP A 135 -7.42 -2.22 5.59
C TRP A 135 -6.38 -1.21 6.10
N ILE A 136 -6.09 -0.15 5.34
CA ILE A 136 -5.09 0.84 5.75
C ILE A 136 -5.56 1.69 6.93
N SER A 137 -6.87 1.99 7.02
CA SER A 137 -7.46 2.68 8.16
C SER A 137 -7.40 1.84 9.43
N MET A 138 -7.75 0.54 9.34
CA MET A 138 -7.61 -0.40 10.45
C MET A 138 -6.14 -0.55 10.90
N ALA A 139 -5.22 -0.66 9.94
CA ALA A 139 -3.79 -0.71 10.23
C ALA A 139 -3.33 0.54 10.99
N THR A 140 -3.74 1.72 10.52
CA THR A 140 -3.39 3.02 11.13
C THR A 140 -3.92 3.13 12.55
N ALA A 141 -5.19 2.76 12.78
CA ALA A 141 -5.77 2.72 14.13
C ALA A 141 -5.00 1.75 15.05
N ALA A 142 -4.68 0.55 14.57
CA ALA A 142 -3.94 -0.45 15.33
C ALA A 142 -2.48 0.00 15.64
N TYR A 143 -1.81 0.69 14.72
CA TYR A 143 -0.52 1.34 14.97
C TYR A 143 -0.65 2.39 16.08
N GLY A 144 -1.66 3.26 16.01
CA GLY A 144 -1.92 4.27 17.03
C GLY A 144 -2.10 3.66 18.44
N LEU A 145 -2.91 2.61 18.54
CA LEU A 145 -3.07 1.85 19.80
C LEU A 145 -1.76 1.23 20.28
N GLY A 146 -0.96 0.66 19.36
CA GLY A 146 0.35 0.12 19.67
C GLY A 146 1.33 1.17 20.22
N MET A 147 1.29 2.40 19.69
CA MET A 147 2.10 3.52 20.17
C MET A 147 1.65 4.01 21.55
N LEU A 148 0.34 4.11 21.80
CA LEU A 148 -0.21 4.52 23.11
C LEU A 148 0.23 3.55 24.22
N GLY A 149 0.19 2.24 23.97
CA GLY A 149 0.64 1.22 24.93
C GLY A 149 2.11 1.38 25.34
N ARG A 150 2.96 1.90 24.45
CA ARG A 150 4.37 2.19 24.75
C ARG A 150 4.54 3.46 25.58
N SER A 151 3.79 4.52 25.29
CA SER A 151 3.86 5.78 26.03
C SER A 151 3.62 5.57 27.53
N ARG A 152 2.60 4.77 27.87
CA ARG A 152 2.27 4.41 29.26
C ARG A 152 3.42 3.71 29.98
N SER A 153 4.04 2.72 29.32
CA SER A 153 5.18 1.98 29.91
C SER A 153 6.42 2.83 30.14
N LEU A 154 6.54 3.95 29.41
CA LEU A 154 7.67 4.88 29.51
C LEU A 154 7.45 5.85 30.68
N PHE A 155 6.23 6.33 30.87
CA PHE A 155 5.84 7.12 32.04
C PHE A 155 5.93 6.33 33.35
N GLU A 156 5.47 5.07 33.37
CA GLU A 156 5.57 4.20 34.56
C GLU A 156 7.02 3.86 34.95
N ARG A 157 8.00 4.07 34.08
CA ARG A 157 9.43 3.88 34.38
C ARG A 157 10.14 5.16 34.85
N LEU A 158 9.50 6.32 34.68
CA LEU A 158 10.05 7.63 35.04
C LEU A 158 9.42 8.20 36.32
N ALA A 159 8.32 7.62 36.79
CA ALA A 159 7.68 7.89 38.08
C ALA A 159 8.19 6.90 39.14
#